data_AF-A0A654AY72-F1
#
_entry.id   AF-A0A654AY72-F1
#
_cell.length_a   1.000
_cell.length_b   1.000
_cell.length_c   1.000
_cell.angle_alpha   90.00
_cell.angle_beta   90.00
_cell.angle_gamma   90.00
#
_symmetry.space_group_name_H-M   'P 1'
#
loop_
_entity.id
_entity.type
_entity.pdbx_description
1 polymer ?
#
loop_
_entity_poly.entity_id
_entity_poly.type
_entity_poly.pdbx_seq_one_letter_code
_entity_poly.pdbx_strand_id
1 'polypeptide(L)'
;MHPEEIKAAMRMAGVTPAMLCDELQVAASSVSQVISGHIKSGRIQARIAEIIGKPVTVIWPNQVRLRRTRAQVEAQRAAAARSAL
;
A
#
# COMPACT_ATOMS: atom_id res chain seq x y z
N MET A 1 3.60 -5.21 8.83
CA MET A 1 5.08 -5.18 8.91
C MET A 1 5.55 -3.75 8.77
N HIS A 2 6.57 -3.33 9.52
CA HIS A 2 7.09 -1.96 9.43
C HIS A 2 7.84 -1.75 8.10
N PRO A 3 7.82 -0.57 7.47
CA PRO A 3 8.48 -0.33 6.17
C PRO A 3 9.98 -0.68 6.17
N GLU A 4 10.71 -0.39 7.26
CA GLU A 4 12.12 -0.78 7.38
C GLU A 4 12.32 -2.29 7.49
N GLU A 5 11.41 -3.00 8.17
CA GLU A 5 11.46 -4.46 8.23
C GLU A 5 11.27 -5.05 6.83
N ILE A 6 10.33 -4.52 6.03
CA ILE A 6 10.09 -4.97 4.65
C ILE A 6 11.38 -4.81 3.83
N LYS A 7 12.00 -3.63 3.89
CA LYS A 7 13.26 -3.36 3.20
C LYS A 7 14.39 -4.27 3.69
N ALA A 8 14.49 -4.52 4.99
CA ALA A 8 15.47 -5.44 5.55
C ALA A 8 15.23 -6.88 5.04
N ALA A 9 14.00 -7.36 5.07
CA ALA A 9 13.64 -8.70 4.59
C ALA A 9 13.95 -8.89 3.10
N MET A 10 13.65 -7.90 2.26
CA MET A 10 14.06 -7.92 0.85
C MET A 10 15.58 -8.04 0.70
N ARG A 11 16.35 -7.23 1.44
CA ARG A 11 17.83 -7.28 1.38
C ARG A 11 18.39 -8.60 1.89
N MET A 12 17.81 -9.17 2.94
CA MET A 12 18.18 -10.51 3.44
C MET A 12 17.92 -11.60 2.40
N ALA A 13 16.90 -11.42 1.54
CA ALA A 13 16.63 -12.30 0.40
C ALA A 13 17.50 -11.97 -0.84
N GLY A 14 18.46 -11.05 -0.73
CA GLY A 14 19.36 -10.66 -1.83
C GLY A 14 18.74 -9.73 -2.87
N VAL A 15 17.55 -9.17 -2.63
CA VAL A 15 16.87 -8.27 -3.56
C VAL A 15 16.79 -6.86 -2.98
N THR A 16 17.21 -5.87 -3.75
CA THR A 16 17.05 -4.46 -3.36
C THR A 16 15.77 -3.86 -3.95
N PRO A 17 15.19 -2.81 -3.34
CA PRO A 17 14.08 -2.09 -3.94
C PRO A 17 14.40 -1.52 -5.34
N ALA A 18 15.65 -1.16 -5.62
CA ALA A 18 16.08 -0.70 -6.94
C ALA A 18 15.98 -1.83 -7.98
N MET A 19 16.49 -3.03 -7.65
CA MET A 19 16.34 -4.21 -8.52
C MET A 19 14.86 -4.53 -8.80
N LEU A 20 13.98 -4.34 -7.82
CA LEU A 20 12.54 -4.51 -8.02
C LEU A 20 11.94 -3.45 -8.97
N CYS A 21 12.46 -2.20 -8.94
CA CYS A 21 12.05 -1.16 -9.87
C CYS A 21 12.43 -1.53 -11.30
N ASP A 22 13.65 -2.03 -11.50
CA ASP A 22 14.16 -2.49 -12.78
C ASP A 22 13.39 -3.71 -13.28
N GLU A 23 13.12 -4.68 -12.41
CA GLU A 23 12.36 -5.89 -12.75
C GLU A 23 10.93 -5.56 -13.21
N LEU A 24 10.23 -4.68 -12.48
CA LEU A 24 8.83 -4.37 -12.75
C LEU A 24 8.65 -3.18 -13.71
N GLN A 25 9.74 -2.52 -14.11
CA GLN A 25 9.75 -1.29 -14.91
C GLN A 25 8.82 -0.23 -14.31
N VAL A 26 9.02 0.08 -13.02
CA VAL A 26 8.24 1.07 -12.27
C VAL A 26 9.13 2.12 -11.64
N ALA A 27 8.57 3.32 -11.43
CA ALA A 27 9.27 4.37 -10.69
C ALA A 27 9.55 3.95 -9.23
N ALA A 28 10.71 4.38 -8.71
CA ALA A 28 11.10 4.14 -7.32
C ALA A 28 10.11 4.70 -6.30
N SER A 29 9.43 5.81 -6.63
CA SER A 29 8.36 6.39 -5.82
C SER A 29 7.20 5.42 -5.64
N SER A 30 6.80 4.68 -6.68
CA SER A 30 5.73 3.69 -6.60
C SER A 30 6.09 2.55 -5.65
N VAL A 31 7.31 2.02 -5.75
CA VAL A 31 7.78 0.95 -4.84
C VAL A 31 7.87 1.45 -3.40
N SER A 32 8.43 2.65 -3.19
CA SER A 32 8.52 3.28 -1.87
C SER A 32 7.14 3.49 -1.23
N GLN A 33 6.18 4.02 -1.98
CA GLN A 33 4.81 4.22 -1.51
C GLN A 33 4.08 2.90 -1.19
N VAL A 34 4.37 1.82 -1.92
CA VAL A 34 3.84 0.48 -1.61
C VAL A 34 4.47 -0.07 -0.33
N ILE A 35 5.80 0.02 -0.19
CA ILE A 35 6.51 -0.43 1.02
C ILE A 35 5.96 0.29 2.26
N SER A 36 5.77 1.60 2.18
CA SER A 36 5.17 2.40 3.26
C SER A 36 3.66 2.16 3.45
N GLY A 37 3.01 1.45 2.52
CA GLY A 37 1.58 1.15 2.57
C GLY A 37 0.66 2.32 2.19
N HIS A 38 1.19 3.41 1.65
CA HIS A 38 0.38 4.57 1.22
C HIS A 38 -0.43 4.28 -0.03
N ILE A 39 0.10 3.47 -0.94
CA ILE A 39 -0.61 3.01 -2.14
C ILE A 39 -0.68 1.48 -2.15
N LYS A 40 -1.70 0.95 -2.83
CA LYS A 40 -1.86 -0.48 -3.07
C LYS A 40 -1.70 -0.78 -4.55
N SER A 41 -0.54 -1.32 -4.90
CA SER A 41 -0.31 -1.95 -6.20
C SER A 41 -0.24 -3.46 -5.98
N GLY A 42 -1.25 -4.19 -6.47
CA GLY A 42 -1.29 -5.64 -6.32
C GLY A 42 -0.07 -6.33 -6.93
N ARG A 43 0.41 -5.82 -8.07
CA ARG A 43 1.61 -6.34 -8.76
C ARG A 43 2.87 -6.21 -7.91
N ILE A 44 3.11 -5.03 -7.32
CA ILE A 44 4.30 -4.79 -6.48
C ILE A 44 4.20 -5.57 -5.16
N GLN A 45 3.01 -5.57 -4.53
CA GLN A 45 2.80 -6.30 -3.27
C GLN A 45 2.97 -7.81 -3.43
N ALA A 46 2.44 -8.39 -4.51
CA ALA A 46 2.62 -9.81 -4.80
C ALA A 46 4.10 -10.15 -4.98
N ARG A 47 4.83 -9.36 -5.75
CA ARG A 47 6.25 -9.62 -5.98
C ARG A 47 7.09 -9.51 -4.71
N ILE A 48 6.84 -8.51 -3.87
CA ILE A 48 7.51 -8.39 -2.57
C ILE A 48 7.14 -9.56 -1.64
N ALA A 49 5.88 -10.02 -1.67
CA ALA A 49 5.44 -11.17 -0.90
C ALA A 49 6.16 -12.47 -1.31
N GLU A 50 6.39 -12.68 -2.60
CA GLU A 50 7.19 -13.78 -3.12
C GLU A 50 8.65 -13.68 -2.64
N ILE A 51 9.28 -12.51 -2.76
CA ILE A 51 10.67 -12.28 -2.33
C ILE A 51 10.85 -12.57 -0.83
N ILE A 52 9.90 -12.12 0.01
CA ILE A 52 9.97 -12.26 1.47
C ILE A 52 9.46 -13.64 1.94
N GLY A 53 8.73 -14.37 1.10
CA GLY A 53 8.11 -15.65 1.48
C GLY A 53 6.98 -15.51 2.50
N LYS A 54 6.28 -14.36 2.53
CA LYS A 54 5.15 -14.10 3.44
C LYS A 54 3.92 -13.65 2.65
N PRO A 55 2.70 -14.05 3.03
CA PRO A 55 1.48 -13.56 2.39
C PRO A 55 1.38 -12.03 2.43
N VAL A 56 0.80 -11.44 1.38
CA VAL A 56 0.54 -9.97 1.30
C VAL A 56 -0.22 -9.47 2.53
N THR A 57 -1.17 -10.26 3.04
CA THR A 57 -1.98 -9.93 4.23
C THR A 57 -1.18 -9.89 5.53
N VAL A 58 -0.03 -10.56 5.60
CA VAL A 58 0.89 -10.53 6.75
C VAL A 58 1.84 -9.34 6.65
N ILE A 59 2.34 -9.06 5.44
CA ILE A 59 3.26 -7.94 5.20
C ILE A 59 2.52 -6.61 5.36
N TRP A 60 1.36 -6.48 4.71
CA TRP A 60 0.44 -5.35 4.84
C TRP A 60 -0.85 -5.84 5.51
N PRO A 61 -0.89 -5.90 6.86
CA PRO A 61 -2.13 -6.21 7.58
C PRO A 61 -3.20 -5.23 7.15
N ASN A 62 -4.43 -5.74 7.00
CA ASN A 62 -5.54 -5.04 6.37
C ASN A 62 -5.72 -3.65 7.00
N GLN A 63 -5.14 -2.63 6.37
CA GLN A 63 -5.26 -1.27 6.86
C GLN A 63 -6.74 -0.90 6.83
N VAL A 64 -7.28 -0.56 8.00
CA VAL A 64 -8.68 -0.13 8.17
C VAL A 64 -8.97 0.94 7.14
N ARG A 65 -9.78 0.61 6.13
CA ARG A 65 -10.20 1.58 5.13
C ARG A 65 -11.22 2.47 5.80
N LEU A 66 -10.83 3.69 6.15
CA LEU A 66 -11.78 4.79 6.40
C LEU A 66 -12.39 5.31 5.08
N ARG A 67 -12.50 4.45 4.05
CA ARG A 67 -13.03 4.86 2.75
C ARG A 67 -14.54 4.99 2.91
N ARG A 68 -15.00 6.24 2.96
CA ARG A 68 -16.43 6.55 2.88
C ARG A 68 -16.97 6.06 1.54
N THR A 69 -18.13 5.41 1.56
CA THR A 69 -18.88 5.10 0.35
C THR A 69 -19.35 6.39 -0.30
N ARG A 70 -19.64 6.35 -1.61
CA ARG A 70 -20.20 7.51 -2.32
C ARG A 70 -21.48 8.01 -1.67
N ALA A 71 -22.33 7.09 -1.24
CA ALA A 71 -23.54 7.39 -0.48
C ALA A 71 -23.23 8.10 0.86
N GLN A 72 -22.18 7.69 1.59
CA GLN A 72 -21.76 8.37 2.83
C GLN A 72 -21.25 9.79 2.57
N VAL A 73 -20.55 10.01 1.45
CA VAL A 73 -20.09 11.35 1.05
C VAL A 73 -21.28 12.25 0.67
N GLU A 74 -22.22 11.72 -0.10
CA GLU A 74 -23.44 12.43 -0.52
C GLU A 74 -24.33 12.77 0.69
N ALA A 75 -24.53 11.83 1.62
CA ALA A 75 -25.27 12.05 2.86
C ALA A 75 -24.64 13.12 3.75
N GLN A 76 -23.31 13.14 3.88
CA GLN A 76 -22.60 14.15 4.67
C GLN A 76 -22.72 15.55 4.04
N ARG A 77 -22.63 15.66 2.71
CA ARG A 77 -22.84 16.93 1.99
C ARG A 77 -24.25 17.45 2.17
N ALA A 78 -25.25 16.57 2.07
CA ALA A 78 -26.64 16.93 2.30
C ALA A 78 -26.89 17.35 3.76
N ALA A 79 -26.25 16.69 4.73
CA ALA A 79 -26.33 17.08 6.14
C ALA A 79 -25.69 18.47 6.38
N ALA A 80 -24.49 18.71 5.86
CA ALA A 80 -23.80 20.00 6.00
C ALA A 80 -24.59 21.17 5.38
N ALA A 81 -25.24 20.94 4.23
CA ALA A 81 -26.09 21.95 3.59
C ALA A 81 -27.34 22.29 4.42
N ARG A 82 -27.89 21.32 5.16
CA ARG A 82 -29.05 21.52 6.05
C ARG A 82 -28.68 22.21 7.37
N SER A 83 -27.45 22.06 7.84
CA SER A 83 -26.97 22.68 9.08
C SER A 83 -26.54 24.15 8.92
N ALA A 84 -26.48 24.65 7.68
CA ALA A 84 -26.05 26.02 7.35
C ALA A 84 -27.24 26.99 7.11
N LEU A 85 -28.47 26.54 7.41
CA LEU A 85 -29.75 27.23 7.26
C LEU A 85 -30.40 27.37 8.64
#